data_AF-Q4W552-F1
#
_entry.id   AF-Q4W552-F1
#
_cell.length_a   1.000
_cell.length_b   1.000
_cell.length_c   1.000
_cell.angle_alpha   90.00
_cell.angle_beta   90.00
_cell.angle_gamma   90.00
#
_symmetry.space_group_name_H-M   'P 1'
#
loop_
_entity.id
_entity.type
_entity.pdbx_description
1 polymer ?
#
loop_
_entity_poly.entity_id
_entity_poly.type
_entity_poly.pdbx_seq_one_letter_code
_entity_poly.pdbx_strand_id
1 'polypeptide(L)'
;MKNGFTVSKLLCSMSRFAVVPIRRVSVLFIFSIILLFADGGNAMSRMQPPDGVVAGVVNAFGSRDAVRLNRFVHPKQGVVVIYRQGVFNVFKAVSRIDFRKPVPEYFPYPKIRGGAPLRYAALPVYDCGREAWSKTGLFCDPKHRDVLLSTMAINLKRSGLKEISQETIDRFRALEAKSVRVVLVDVNGNDLVFYLTRIGERWYLTILDRVSSDCSA
;
A
#
# COMPACT_ATOMS: atom_id res chain seq x y z
N MET A 1 -28.39 19.01 -98.36
CA MET A 1 -29.20 20.18 -98.75
C MET A 1 -30.14 20.52 -97.62
N LYS A 2 -30.10 21.78 -97.16
CA LYS A 2 -31.14 22.51 -96.38
C LYS A 2 -31.37 22.01 -94.94
N ASN A 3 -30.97 22.82 -93.95
CA ASN A 3 -31.78 23.84 -93.27
C ASN A 3 -32.87 23.16 -92.42
N GLY A 4 -33.06 23.45 -91.15
CA GLY A 4 -32.71 24.61 -90.34
C GLY A 4 -33.80 24.75 -89.27
N PHE A 5 -33.52 25.55 -88.23
CA PHE A 5 -34.46 26.29 -87.38
C PHE A 5 -35.58 25.53 -86.61
N THR A 6 -36.09 25.92 -85.44
CA THR A 6 -35.74 26.78 -84.29
C THR A 6 -36.95 26.67 -83.33
N VAL A 7 -36.68 26.51 -82.04
CA VAL A 7 -37.44 26.98 -80.84
C VAL A 7 -38.96 26.78 -80.79
N SER A 8 -39.45 26.07 -79.75
CA SER A 8 -40.25 26.71 -78.69
C SER A 8 -40.70 25.75 -77.58
N LYS A 9 -40.37 26.16 -76.35
CA LYS A 9 -41.29 26.35 -75.21
C LYS A 9 -41.97 25.16 -74.50
N LEU A 10 -42.12 25.43 -73.19
CA LEU A 10 -43.06 24.88 -72.20
C LEU A 10 -42.71 23.50 -71.63
N LEU A 11 -42.22 23.44 -70.38
CA LEU A 11 -42.95 23.56 -69.10
C LEU A 11 -43.42 22.19 -68.61
N CYS A 12 -43.11 21.97 -67.33
CA CYS A 12 -43.95 21.32 -66.34
C CYS A 12 -43.68 19.84 -65.99
N SER A 13 -43.53 19.70 -64.67
CA SER A 13 -43.95 18.57 -63.84
C SER A 13 -43.01 17.37 -63.75
N MET A 14 -42.07 17.53 -62.81
CA MET A 14 -41.36 16.46 -62.13
C MET A 14 -42.33 15.42 -61.54
N SER A 15 -42.00 14.17 -61.82
CA SER A 15 -42.65 12.98 -61.30
C SER A 15 -42.57 12.90 -59.78
N ARG A 16 -43.71 12.61 -59.16
CA ARG A 16 -43.84 12.22 -57.75
C ARG A 16 -43.09 10.91 -57.53
N PHE A 17 -42.04 10.93 -56.72
CA PHE A 17 -41.47 9.73 -56.12
C PHE A 17 -41.81 9.68 -54.63
N ALA A 18 -42.16 8.46 -54.22
CA ALA A 18 -42.78 8.11 -52.98
C ALA A 18 -41.95 8.47 -51.74
N VAL A 19 -42.66 8.90 -50.71
CA VAL A 19 -42.16 9.10 -49.34
C VAL A 19 -41.84 7.74 -48.73
N VAL A 20 -40.57 7.49 -48.44
CA VAL A 20 -40.12 6.39 -47.56
C VAL A 20 -40.01 6.95 -46.13
N PRO A 21 -40.72 6.39 -45.14
CA PRO A 21 -40.61 6.88 -43.76
C PRO A 21 -39.28 6.45 -43.14
N ILE A 22 -38.45 7.44 -42.81
CA ILE A 22 -37.21 7.31 -42.04
C ILE A 22 -37.57 6.84 -40.62
N ARG A 23 -37.26 5.58 -40.33
CA ARG A 23 -37.33 5.02 -38.98
C ARG A 23 -36.23 5.66 -38.11
N ARG A 24 -36.65 6.17 -36.96
CA ARG A 24 -35.82 6.70 -35.86
C ARG A 24 -34.73 5.69 -35.46
N VAL A 25 -33.48 5.94 -35.86
CA VAL A 25 -32.28 5.24 -35.35
C VAL A 25 -31.22 6.29 -35.05
N SER A 26 -31.33 7.05 -33.96
CA SER A 26 -30.32 8.07 -33.61
C SER A 26 -30.25 8.47 -32.13
N VAL A 27 -30.51 7.56 -31.17
CA VAL A 27 -30.30 7.90 -29.73
C VAL A 27 -29.52 6.83 -28.93
N LEU A 28 -29.27 5.65 -29.49
CA LEU A 28 -28.66 4.55 -28.72
C LEU A 28 -27.12 4.46 -28.76
N PHE A 29 -26.43 5.33 -29.51
CA PHE A 29 -24.96 5.28 -29.61
C PHE A 29 -24.21 6.22 -28.67
N ILE A 30 -24.87 7.25 -28.10
CA ILE A 30 -24.18 8.21 -27.21
C ILE A 30 -24.07 7.69 -25.76
N PHE A 31 -24.92 6.76 -25.33
CA PHE A 31 -24.84 6.17 -23.99
C PHE A 31 -23.71 5.13 -23.82
N SER A 32 -23.12 4.60 -24.90
CA SER A 32 -22.10 3.55 -24.78
C SER A 32 -20.68 4.10 -24.51
N ILE A 33 -20.44 5.40 -24.69
CA ILE A 33 -19.13 6.03 -24.45
C ILE A 33 -18.99 6.52 -23.00
N ILE A 34 -20.09 6.79 -22.29
CA ILE A 34 -20.06 7.29 -20.90
C ILE A 34 -19.72 6.17 -19.89
N LEU A 35 -19.88 4.89 -20.26
CA LEU A 35 -19.57 3.75 -19.38
C LEU A 35 -18.09 3.33 -19.37
N LEU A 36 -17.23 3.89 -20.23
CA LEU A 36 -15.80 3.52 -20.28
C LEU A 36 -14.90 4.36 -19.35
N PHE A 37 -15.43 5.39 -18.69
CA PHE A 37 -14.63 6.27 -17.81
C PHE A 37 -14.85 6.05 -16.31
N ALA A 38 -15.62 5.03 -15.91
CA ALA A 38 -15.96 4.81 -14.50
C ALA A 38 -14.95 3.96 -13.70
N ASP A 39 -13.90 3.39 -14.32
CA ASP A 39 -13.00 2.45 -13.62
C ASP A 39 -11.64 3.01 -13.18
N GLY A 40 -11.41 4.32 -13.34
CA GLY A 40 -10.14 4.97 -12.96
C GLY A 40 -9.88 5.11 -11.45
N GLY A 41 -10.87 4.87 -10.59
CA GLY A 41 -10.78 5.16 -9.14
C GLY A 41 -10.26 4.02 -8.24
N ASN A 42 -10.18 2.78 -8.74
CA ASN A 42 -10.11 1.59 -7.89
C ASN A 42 -8.70 1.01 -7.62
N ALA A 43 -7.64 1.58 -8.20
CA ALA A 43 -6.28 1.11 -7.94
C ALA A 43 -5.76 1.53 -6.56
N MET A 44 -6.19 2.70 -6.05
CA MET A 44 -5.64 3.29 -4.82
C MET A 44 -6.19 2.65 -3.54
N SER A 45 -7.38 2.02 -3.56
CA SER A 45 -7.93 1.34 -2.36
C SER A 45 -7.31 -0.04 -2.09
N ARG A 46 -6.68 -0.68 -3.08
CA ARG A 46 -6.23 -2.09 -2.96
C ARG A 46 -5.06 -2.31 -1.99
N MET A 47 -4.26 -1.26 -1.76
CA MET A 47 -3.06 -1.31 -0.91
C MET A 47 -3.31 -0.75 0.49
N GLN A 48 -4.51 -0.25 0.80
CA GLN A 48 -4.81 0.27 2.13
C GLN A 48 -5.21 -0.86 3.09
N PRO A 49 -4.55 -1.01 4.25
CA PRO A 49 -4.96 -1.96 5.26
C PRO A 49 -6.26 -1.45 5.93
N PRO A 50 -7.23 -2.30 6.27
CA PRO A 50 -8.41 -1.87 7.00
C PRO A 50 -8.02 -1.26 8.36
N ASP A 51 -8.65 -0.15 8.73
CA ASP A 51 -8.41 0.57 9.99
C ASP A 51 -8.46 -0.36 11.22
N GLY A 52 -9.39 -1.32 11.22
CA GLY A 52 -9.53 -2.31 12.29
C GLY A 52 -8.31 -3.22 12.47
N VAL A 53 -7.56 -3.52 11.41
CA VAL A 53 -6.31 -4.31 11.49
C VAL A 53 -5.22 -3.47 12.15
N VAL A 54 -5.07 -2.21 11.72
CA VAL A 54 -4.09 -1.28 12.28
C VAL A 54 -4.37 -1.03 13.76
N ALA A 55 -5.62 -0.68 14.09
CA ALA A 55 -6.06 -0.46 15.46
C ALA A 55 -5.90 -1.73 16.32
N GLY A 56 -6.16 -2.91 15.75
CA GLY A 56 -5.98 -4.19 16.43
C GLY A 56 -4.53 -4.43 16.86
N VAL A 57 -3.56 -4.16 15.98
CA VAL A 57 -2.13 -4.27 16.29
C VAL A 57 -1.73 -3.25 17.36
N VAL A 58 -2.07 -1.97 17.17
CA VAL A 58 -1.74 -0.88 18.10
C VAL A 58 -2.30 -1.16 19.49
N ASN A 59 -3.58 -1.56 19.58
CA ASN A 59 -4.23 -1.85 20.85
C ASN A 59 -3.62 -3.07 21.54
N ALA A 60 -3.20 -4.09 20.78
CA ALA A 60 -2.54 -5.26 21.35
C ALA A 60 -1.15 -4.93 21.91
N PHE A 61 -0.38 -4.02 21.28
CA PHE A 61 0.86 -3.48 21.85
C PHE A 61 0.60 -2.66 23.12
N GLY A 62 -0.37 -1.74 23.09
CA GLY A 62 -0.70 -0.91 24.25
C GLY A 62 -1.18 -1.71 25.47
N SER A 63 -1.92 -2.80 25.24
CA SER A 63 -2.42 -3.70 26.28
C SER A 63 -1.51 -4.89 26.62
N ARG A 64 -0.39 -5.06 25.90
CA ARG A 64 0.50 -6.24 25.98
C ARG A 64 -0.24 -7.58 25.79
N ASP A 65 -1.27 -7.59 24.95
CA ASP A 65 -2.08 -8.78 24.67
C ASP A 65 -1.49 -9.57 23.50
N ALA A 66 -0.60 -10.53 23.83
CA ALA A 66 0.03 -11.40 22.83
C ALA A 66 -1.00 -12.27 22.09
N VAL A 67 -2.10 -12.68 22.75
CA VAL A 67 -3.12 -13.53 22.13
C VAL A 67 -3.84 -12.75 21.04
N ARG A 68 -4.23 -11.50 21.32
CA ARG A 68 -4.84 -10.61 20.33
C ARG A 68 -3.86 -10.26 19.22
N LEU A 69 -2.61 -9.90 19.55
CA LEU A 69 -1.61 -9.52 18.54
C LEU A 69 -1.37 -10.65 17.53
N ASN A 70 -1.21 -11.88 18.02
CA ASN A 70 -0.89 -13.02 17.16
C ASN A 70 -2.03 -13.47 16.24
N ARG A 71 -3.26 -12.94 16.40
CA ARG A 71 -4.34 -13.11 15.39
C ARG A 71 -4.02 -12.39 14.07
N PHE A 72 -3.14 -11.40 14.12
CA PHE A 72 -2.64 -10.66 12.96
C PHE A 72 -1.33 -11.23 12.41
N VAL A 73 -0.79 -12.33 12.98
CA VAL A 73 0.45 -12.95 12.49
C VAL A 73 0.10 -14.16 11.64
N HIS A 74 0.59 -14.20 10.40
CA HIS A 74 0.32 -15.32 9.50
C HIS A 74 1.13 -16.55 9.92
N PRO A 75 0.51 -17.74 10.11
CA PRO A 75 1.14 -18.88 10.79
C PRO A 75 2.38 -19.44 10.09
N LYS A 76 2.46 -19.34 8.75
CA LYS A 76 3.64 -19.80 7.98
C LYS A 76 4.68 -18.69 7.78
N GLN A 77 4.26 -17.42 7.78
CA GLN A 77 5.13 -16.29 7.47
C GLN A 77 5.81 -15.75 8.73
N GLY A 78 5.10 -15.75 9.86
CA GLY A 78 5.56 -15.14 11.10
C GLY A 78 5.75 -13.63 10.97
N VAL A 79 6.65 -13.09 11.79
CA VAL A 79 7.09 -11.69 11.80
C VAL A 79 8.61 -11.65 11.69
N VAL A 80 9.13 -10.78 10.85
CA VAL A 80 10.54 -10.43 10.81
C VAL A 80 10.75 -9.23 11.73
N VAL A 81 11.43 -9.43 12.84
CA VAL A 81 11.79 -8.35 13.76
C VAL A 81 13.14 -7.80 13.36
N ILE A 82 13.17 -6.52 13.04
CA ILE A 82 14.36 -5.76 12.69
C ILE A 82 14.83 -5.02 13.93
N TYR A 83 16.11 -5.11 14.27
CA TYR A 83 16.69 -4.47 15.45
C TYR A 83 18.18 -4.18 15.24
N ARG A 84 18.75 -3.32 16.08
CA ARG A 84 20.17 -2.99 16.06
C ARG A 84 20.97 -3.89 17.00
N GLN A 85 22.12 -4.36 16.53
CA GLN A 85 23.11 -5.13 17.28
C GLN A 85 24.51 -4.52 17.03
N GLY A 86 24.99 -3.74 18.00
CA GLY A 86 26.14 -2.86 17.78
C GLY A 86 25.82 -1.82 16.70
N VAL A 87 26.76 -1.56 15.79
CA VAL A 87 26.58 -0.63 14.66
C VAL A 87 25.69 -1.19 13.53
N PHE A 88 25.27 -2.46 13.61
CA PHE A 88 24.59 -3.14 12.51
C PHE A 88 23.10 -3.32 12.78
N ASN A 89 22.29 -3.00 11.77
CA ASN A 89 20.90 -3.43 11.75
C ASN A 89 20.83 -4.90 11.30
N VAL A 90 20.16 -5.73 12.09
CA VAL A 90 19.97 -7.15 11.87
C VAL A 90 18.49 -7.51 11.91
N PHE A 91 18.16 -8.74 11.52
CA PHE A 91 16.80 -9.24 11.54
C PHE A 91 16.72 -10.67 12.07
N LYS A 92 15.60 -10.97 12.73
CA LYS A 92 15.24 -12.31 13.20
C LYS A 92 13.79 -12.61 12.83
N ALA A 93 13.56 -13.73 12.15
CA ALA A 93 12.21 -14.24 11.91
C ALA A 93 11.70 -14.97 13.17
N VAL A 94 10.47 -14.70 13.56
CA VAL A 94 9.76 -15.38 14.65
C VAL A 94 8.38 -15.81 14.18
N SER A 95 7.89 -16.95 14.63
CA SER A 95 6.55 -17.43 14.27
C SER A 95 5.42 -16.66 14.95
N ARG A 96 5.71 -16.02 16.09
CA ARG A 96 4.77 -15.27 16.93
C ARG A 96 5.51 -14.20 17.73
N ILE A 97 4.78 -13.18 18.19
CA ILE A 97 5.29 -12.17 19.13
C ILE A 97 4.93 -12.58 20.57
N ASP A 98 5.90 -12.54 21.48
CA ASP A 98 5.70 -12.72 22.92
C ASP A 98 6.28 -11.53 23.67
N PHE A 99 5.43 -10.76 24.36
CA PHE A 99 5.85 -9.58 25.11
C PHE A 99 6.79 -9.90 26.29
N ARG A 100 6.84 -11.16 26.74
CA ARG A 100 7.75 -11.63 27.81
C ARG A 100 9.08 -12.12 27.28
N LYS A 101 9.19 -12.38 25.97
CA LYS A 101 10.40 -12.82 25.28
C LYS A 101 10.64 -11.90 24.09
N PRO A 102 11.00 -10.63 24.34
CA PRO A 102 11.18 -9.66 23.27
C PRO A 102 12.33 -10.06 22.35
N VAL A 103 12.36 -9.45 21.16
CA VAL A 103 13.43 -9.67 20.19
C VAL A 103 14.10 -8.35 19.87
N PRO A 104 15.37 -8.12 20.27
CA PRO A 104 16.22 -9.05 21.03
C PRO A 104 15.78 -9.16 22.51
N GLU A 105 16.25 -10.20 23.20
CA GLU A 105 15.80 -10.54 24.57
C GLU A 105 16.09 -9.44 25.59
N TYR A 106 17.16 -8.67 25.39
CA TYR A 106 17.56 -7.57 26.27
C TYR A 106 16.79 -6.26 26.04
N PHE A 107 16.01 -6.15 24.96
CA PHE A 107 15.35 -4.90 24.58
C PHE A 107 13.82 -5.07 24.57
N PRO A 108 13.11 -4.71 25.65
CA PRO A 108 11.66 -4.86 25.74
C PRO A 108 10.92 -4.14 24.61
N TYR A 109 9.78 -4.69 24.17
CA TYR A 109 8.92 -3.97 23.23
C TYR A 109 8.36 -2.69 23.88
N PRO A 110 8.22 -1.60 23.09
CA PRO A 110 7.80 -0.31 23.64
C PRO A 110 6.38 -0.39 24.20
N LYS A 111 6.15 0.34 25.28
CA LYS A 111 4.80 0.50 25.85
C LYS A 111 4.18 1.75 25.22
N ILE A 112 3.29 1.53 24.28
CA ILE A 112 2.69 2.62 23.49
C ILE A 112 1.33 2.99 24.02
N ARG A 113 1.04 4.30 24.05
CA ARG A 113 -0.32 4.80 24.23
C ARG A 113 -1.01 4.90 22.87
N GLY A 114 -2.02 4.06 22.64
CA GLY A 114 -2.88 4.12 21.47
C GLY A 114 -3.94 5.22 21.57
N GLY A 115 -4.75 5.37 20.51
CA GLY A 115 -5.95 6.23 20.52
C GLY A 115 -5.98 7.35 19.47
N ALA A 116 -4.87 7.61 18.78
CA ALA A 116 -4.89 8.51 17.63
C ALA A 116 -5.63 7.85 16.44
N PRO A 117 -6.49 8.58 15.71
CA PRO A 117 -7.12 8.05 14.50
C PRO A 117 -6.06 7.79 13.42
N LEU A 118 -6.23 6.72 12.64
CA LEU A 118 -5.35 6.40 11.52
C LEU A 118 -5.47 7.47 10.44
N ARG A 119 -4.33 7.96 9.95
CA ARG A 119 -4.24 8.93 8.86
C ARG A 119 -3.46 8.34 7.69
N TYR A 120 -4.06 8.34 6.51
CA TYR A 120 -3.40 7.98 5.26
C TYR A 120 -2.65 9.19 4.70
N ALA A 121 -1.38 9.33 5.05
CA ALA A 121 -0.55 10.49 4.71
C ALA A 121 0.93 10.11 4.76
N ALA A 122 1.81 11.03 4.33
CA ALA A 122 3.25 10.87 4.46
C ALA A 122 3.64 10.50 5.90
N LEU A 123 4.54 9.54 6.07
CA LEU A 123 4.96 9.04 7.38
C LEU A 123 5.77 10.09 8.15
N PRO A 124 5.74 10.07 9.51
CA PRO A 124 6.73 10.75 10.32
C PRO A 124 8.15 10.29 9.97
N VAL A 125 9.11 11.19 10.13
CA VAL A 125 10.55 10.92 9.92
C VAL A 125 11.24 11.17 11.24
N TYR A 126 12.09 10.24 11.67
CA TYR A 126 12.91 10.41 12.86
C TYR A 126 14.18 11.18 12.51
N ASP A 127 14.50 12.20 13.30
CA ASP A 127 15.72 13.00 13.16
C ASP A 127 16.66 12.66 14.31
N CYS A 128 17.78 12.00 13.99
CA CYS A 128 18.80 11.65 14.96
C CYS A 128 19.49 12.86 15.60
N GLY A 129 19.58 13.99 14.90
CA GLY A 129 20.18 15.21 15.46
C GLY A 129 19.29 15.90 16.49
N ARG A 130 17.97 15.65 16.41
CA ARG A 130 16.97 16.19 17.35
C ARG A 130 16.44 15.17 18.34
N GLU A 131 16.79 13.91 18.16
CA GLU A 131 16.22 12.75 18.87
C GLU A 131 14.70 12.79 18.92
N ALA A 132 14.08 13.14 17.78
CA ALA A 132 12.65 13.39 17.72
C ALA A 132 12.03 13.00 16.38
N TRP A 133 10.79 12.53 16.45
CA TRP A 133 9.94 12.36 15.28
C TRP A 133 9.41 13.72 14.79
N SER A 134 9.29 13.87 13.48
CA SER A 134 8.78 15.10 12.86
C SER A 134 7.32 15.42 13.20
N LYS A 135 6.53 14.44 13.66
CA LYS A 135 5.14 14.62 14.11
C LYS A 135 4.63 13.42 14.92
N THR A 136 3.65 13.68 15.81
CA THR A 136 2.92 12.67 16.60
C THR A 136 1.65 12.19 15.90
N GLY A 137 1.23 10.96 16.17
CA GLY A 137 -0.02 10.37 15.65
C GLY A 137 0.17 8.99 15.02
N LEU A 138 -0.90 8.46 14.42
CA LEU A 138 -0.92 7.17 13.74
C LEU A 138 -1.02 7.38 12.22
N PHE A 139 0.01 6.97 11.49
CA PHE A 139 0.13 7.22 10.05
C PHE A 139 0.40 5.94 9.27
N CYS A 140 -0.20 5.84 8.09
CA CYS A 140 0.09 4.82 7.10
C CYS A 140 0.26 5.49 5.74
N ASP A 141 1.28 5.11 4.98
CA ASP A 141 1.49 5.62 3.63
C ASP A 141 1.41 4.47 2.62
N PRO A 142 0.25 4.25 1.99
CA PRO A 142 0.08 3.20 1.00
C PRO A 142 0.67 3.57 -0.37
N LYS A 143 1.11 4.83 -0.56
CA LYS A 143 1.62 5.32 -1.84
C LYS A 143 3.11 5.01 -2.02
N HIS A 144 3.85 4.87 -0.91
CA HIS A 144 5.28 4.62 -0.93
C HIS A 144 5.58 3.20 -0.47
N ARG A 145 6.34 2.48 -1.30
CA ARG A 145 6.89 1.19 -0.94
C ARG A 145 8.20 1.39 -0.18
N ASP A 146 8.22 0.92 1.05
CA ASP A 146 9.42 0.87 1.87
C ASP A 146 10.17 -0.46 1.64
N VAL A 147 11.49 -0.40 1.53
CA VAL A 147 12.38 -1.51 1.14
C VAL A 147 13.48 -1.79 2.18
N LEU A 148 13.23 -1.41 3.44
CA LEU A 148 14.19 -1.51 4.54
C LEU A 148 14.74 -2.93 4.73
N LEU A 149 13.89 -3.95 4.74
CA LEU A 149 14.25 -5.32 5.08
C LEU A 149 15.12 -5.97 3.98
N SER A 150 14.76 -5.84 2.71
CA SER A 150 15.57 -6.39 1.62
C SER A 150 16.90 -5.64 1.48
N THR A 151 16.89 -4.31 1.65
CA THR A 151 18.11 -3.49 1.65
C THR A 151 19.05 -3.91 2.76
N MET A 152 18.53 -4.14 3.97
CA MET A 152 19.31 -4.64 5.10
C MET A 152 19.92 -6.01 4.82
N ALA A 153 19.14 -6.94 4.25
CA ALA A 153 19.65 -8.26 3.90
C ALA A 153 20.78 -8.20 2.84
N ILE A 154 20.65 -7.29 1.86
CA ILE A 154 21.72 -7.04 0.88
C ILE A 154 22.97 -6.48 1.56
N ASN A 155 22.81 -5.52 2.47
CA ASN A 155 23.94 -4.90 3.16
C ASN A 155 24.69 -5.89 4.06
N LEU A 156 23.97 -6.71 4.84
CA LEU A 156 24.56 -7.75 5.68
C LEU A 156 25.29 -8.84 4.88
N LYS A 157 24.76 -9.19 3.70
CA LYS A 157 25.43 -10.10 2.76
C LYS A 157 26.71 -9.48 2.22
N ARG A 158 26.65 -8.22 1.76
CA ARG A 158 27.79 -7.50 1.16
C ARG A 158 28.91 -7.26 2.16
N SER A 159 28.60 -7.04 3.44
CA SER A 159 29.59 -6.85 4.49
C SER A 159 30.23 -8.15 4.99
N GLY A 160 29.76 -9.33 4.53
CA GLY A 160 30.24 -10.62 5.01
C GLY A 160 29.85 -10.96 6.45
N LEU A 161 28.97 -10.17 7.07
CA LEU A 161 28.53 -10.38 8.46
C LEU A 161 27.55 -11.55 8.60
N LYS A 162 26.85 -11.89 7.52
CA LYS A 162 25.87 -12.96 7.52
C LYS A 162 25.72 -13.56 6.13
N GLU A 163 25.79 -14.89 6.07
CA GLU A 163 25.40 -15.64 4.88
C GLU A 163 23.90 -15.50 4.65
N ILE A 164 23.53 -14.89 3.52
CA ILE A 164 22.14 -14.65 3.13
C ILE A 164 21.96 -15.09 1.67
N SER A 165 21.09 -16.08 1.47
CA SER A 165 20.75 -16.58 0.14
C SER A 165 20.05 -15.52 -0.70
N GLN A 166 20.21 -15.60 -2.03
CA GLN A 166 19.47 -14.73 -2.95
C GLN A 166 17.95 -14.95 -2.82
N GLU A 167 17.52 -16.19 -2.62
CA GLU A 167 16.13 -16.54 -2.33
C GLU A 167 15.54 -15.80 -1.12
N THR A 168 16.33 -15.63 -0.04
CA THR A 168 15.89 -14.86 1.13
C THR A 168 15.66 -13.40 0.79
N ILE A 169 16.57 -12.79 0.01
CA ILE A 169 16.45 -11.40 -0.44
C ILE A 169 15.21 -11.23 -1.33
N ASP A 170 14.99 -12.15 -2.26
CA ASP A 170 13.85 -12.09 -3.17
C ASP A 170 12.52 -12.31 -2.44
N ARG A 171 12.50 -13.19 -1.43
CA ARG A 171 11.36 -13.33 -0.52
C ARG A 171 11.06 -12.03 0.22
N PHE A 172 12.08 -11.33 0.71
CA PHE A 172 11.89 -10.02 1.38
C PHE A 172 11.36 -8.96 0.42
N ARG A 173 11.88 -8.88 -0.81
CA ARG A 173 11.34 -7.99 -1.85
C ARG A 173 9.88 -8.29 -2.17
N ALA A 174 9.52 -9.57 -2.28
CA ALA A 174 8.15 -9.99 -2.54
C ALA A 174 7.20 -9.65 -1.37
N LEU A 175 7.70 -9.74 -0.12
CA LEU A 175 6.98 -9.32 1.07
C LEU A 175 6.75 -7.80 1.06
N GLU A 176 7.81 -7.01 0.88
CA GLU A 176 7.78 -5.55 0.85
C GLU A 176 6.88 -5.01 -0.28
N ALA A 177 6.86 -5.67 -1.44
CA ALA A 177 6.01 -5.31 -2.58
C ALA A 177 4.51 -5.36 -2.28
N LYS A 178 4.10 -6.06 -1.22
CA LYS A 178 2.70 -6.19 -0.77
C LYS A 178 2.48 -5.56 0.61
N SER A 179 3.46 -4.81 1.10
CA SER A 179 3.47 -4.26 2.44
C SER A 179 3.23 -2.76 2.46
N VAL A 180 2.60 -2.31 3.52
CA VAL A 180 2.47 -0.90 3.88
C VAL A 180 3.10 -0.68 5.24
N ARG A 181 3.88 0.40 5.34
CA ARG A 181 4.51 0.81 6.59
C ARG A 181 3.54 1.68 7.39
N VAL A 182 3.43 1.37 8.67
CA VAL A 182 2.63 2.08 9.66
C VAL A 182 3.56 2.60 10.74
N VAL A 183 3.39 3.86 11.09
CA VAL A 183 4.17 4.54 12.13
C VAL A 183 3.19 5.14 13.14
N LEU A 184 3.30 4.69 14.38
CA LEU A 184 2.67 5.33 15.52
C LEU A 184 3.73 6.06 16.33
N VAL A 185 3.52 7.34 16.60
CA VAL A 185 4.30 8.13 17.55
C VAL A 185 3.33 8.67 18.59
N ASP A 186 3.51 8.27 19.85
CA ASP A 186 2.66 8.72 20.95
C ASP A 186 3.07 10.10 21.47
N VAL A 187 2.26 10.66 22.37
CA VAL A 187 2.47 11.99 22.95
C VAL A 187 3.75 12.11 23.79
N ASN A 188 4.34 10.99 24.21
CA ASN A 188 5.59 10.95 24.97
C ASN A 188 6.80 10.69 24.06
N GLY A 189 6.60 10.63 22.74
CA GLY A 189 7.66 10.32 21.78
C GLY A 189 8.00 8.83 21.65
N ASN A 190 7.27 7.92 22.31
CA ASN A 190 7.46 6.49 22.06
C ASN A 190 6.88 6.11 20.70
N ASP A 191 7.53 5.20 20.00
CA ASP A 191 7.09 4.78 18.68
C ASP A 191 6.85 3.28 18.53
N LEU A 192 5.97 2.96 17.58
CA LEU A 192 5.75 1.62 17.08
C LEU A 192 5.71 1.69 15.56
N VAL A 193 6.77 1.18 14.93
CA VAL A 193 6.89 1.07 13.48
C VAL A 193 6.71 -0.39 13.08
N PHE A 194 5.78 -0.64 12.17
CA PHE A 194 5.47 -1.99 11.72
C PHE A 194 4.93 -1.98 10.30
N TYR A 195 4.94 -3.16 9.69
CA TYR A 195 4.45 -3.34 8.33
C TYR A 195 3.31 -4.35 8.35
N LEU A 196 2.26 -3.99 7.62
CA LEU A 196 1.18 -4.90 7.31
C LEU A 196 1.35 -5.38 5.87
N THR A 197 1.34 -6.68 5.65
CA THR A 197 1.39 -7.27 4.30
C THR A 197 0.06 -7.91 3.97
N ARG A 198 -0.43 -7.67 2.74
CA ARG A 198 -1.56 -8.42 2.19
C ARG A 198 -1.10 -9.81 1.72
N ILE A 199 -1.61 -10.86 2.36
CA ILE A 199 -1.36 -12.27 2.00
C ILE A 199 -2.72 -12.92 1.74
N GLY A 200 -3.01 -13.19 0.47
CA GLY A 200 -4.37 -13.52 0.02
C GLY A 200 -5.33 -12.35 0.28
N GLU A 201 -6.49 -12.64 0.85
CA GLU A 201 -7.52 -11.63 1.15
C GLU A 201 -7.39 -11.00 2.55
N ARG A 202 -6.28 -11.24 3.25
CA ARG A 202 -6.10 -10.78 4.64
C ARG A 202 -4.79 -10.00 4.80
N TRP A 203 -4.82 -9.07 5.75
CA TRP A 203 -3.67 -8.27 6.17
C TRP A 203 -3.04 -8.85 7.43
N TYR A 204 -1.72 -8.96 7.44
CA TYR A 204 -0.97 -9.54 8.54
C TYR A 204 0.19 -8.63 8.95
N LEU A 205 0.49 -8.60 10.25
CA LEU A 205 1.76 -8.11 10.76
C LEU A 205 2.87 -9.05 10.30
N THR A 206 3.85 -8.51 9.59
CA THR A 206 4.94 -9.29 8.99
C THR A 206 6.32 -8.71 9.25
N ILE A 207 6.43 -7.41 9.52
CA ILE A 207 7.69 -6.77 9.89
C ILE A 207 7.43 -5.89 11.12
N LEU A 208 8.28 -6.05 12.13
CA LEU A 208 8.37 -5.15 13.27
C LEU A 208 9.70 -4.41 13.18
N ASP A 209 9.63 -3.10 12.95
CA ASP A 209 10.79 -2.25 12.78
C ASP A 209 11.12 -1.57 14.10
N ARG A 210 12.30 -1.88 14.63
CA ARG A 210 12.82 -1.32 15.87
C ARG A 210 14.11 -0.51 15.65
N VAL A 211 14.39 -0.13 14.40
CA VAL A 211 15.61 0.63 14.04
C VAL A 211 15.31 2.02 13.52
N SER A 212 14.06 2.30 13.11
CA SER A 212 13.66 3.60 12.57
C SER A 212 13.90 4.79 13.50
N SER A 213 13.78 4.61 14.82
CA SER A 213 14.08 5.63 15.84
C SER A 213 15.39 5.36 16.58
N ASP A 214 16.13 4.33 16.19
CA ASP A 214 17.39 3.98 16.83
C ASP A 214 18.55 4.69 16.12
N CYS A 215 19.20 5.61 16.82
CA CYS A 215 20.38 6.34 16.35
C CYS A 215 21.67 5.93 17.08
N SER A 216 21.62 4.87 17.89
CA SER A 216 22.81 4.36 18.58
C SER A 216 23.86 3.88 17.58
N ALA A 217 25.09 4.37 17.71
CA ALA A 217 26.25 3.92 16.95
C ALA A 217 27.12 3.05 17.86
#